data_AF-A0A2G2AQZ4-F1
#
_entry.id   AF-A0A2G2AQZ4-F1
#
_cell.length_a   1.000
_cell.length_b   1.000
_cell.length_c   1.000
_cell.angle_alpha   90.00
_cell.angle_beta   90.00
_cell.angle_gamma   90.00
#
_symmetry.space_group_name_H-M   'P 1'
#
loop_
_entity.id
_entity.type
_entity.pdbx_description
1 polymer ?
#
loop_
_entity_poly.entity_id
_entity_poly.type
_entity_poly.pdbx_seq_one_letter_code
_entity_poly.pdbx_strand_id
1 'polypeptide(L)' 'MRRINCRKCIHYFVTWKPKHPHGCRAYGFKSPIIPSLVVFQSSGIECSLFKEKNAP' A
#
# COMPACT_ATOMS: atom_id res chain seq x y z
N MET A 1 -0.32 -15.90 -3.22
CA MET A 1 -0.37 -14.45 -2.94
C MET A 1 -1.00 -14.23 -1.57
N ARG A 2 -0.18 -13.87 -0.58
CA ARG A 2 -0.57 -13.33 0.71
C ARG A 2 -1.38 -12.05 0.50
N ARG A 3 -2.64 -12.08 0.95
CA ARG A 3 -3.50 -10.89 0.92
C ARG A 3 -3.04 -9.88 1.98
N ILE A 4 -2.30 -8.86 1.54
CA ILE A 4 -1.87 -7.75 2.41
C ILE A 4 -2.96 -6.67 2.44
N ASN A 5 -3.47 -6.38 3.63
CA ASN A 5 -4.45 -5.30 3.83
C ASN A 5 -3.74 -3.96 4.09
N CYS A 6 -3.50 -3.18 3.03
CA CYS A 6 -2.85 -1.87 3.19
C CYS A 6 -3.58 -0.92 4.15
N ARG A 7 -4.89 -1.04 4.36
CA ARG A 7 -5.60 -0.14 5.29
C ARG A 7 -5.10 -0.28 6.73
N LYS A 8 -4.61 -1.47 7.10
CA LYS A 8 -3.97 -1.77 8.39
C LYS A 8 -2.49 -1.39 8.43
N CYS A 9 -1.87 -0.98 7.31
CA CYS A 9 -0.45 -0.64 7.26
C CYS A 9 -0.19 0.78 7.77
N ILE A 10 0.86 0.99 8.59
CA ILE A 10 1.28 2.33 9.07
C ILE A 10 1.64 3.29 7.94
N HIS A 11 2.14 2.75 6.82
CA HIS A 11 2.60 3.54 5.68
C HIS A 11 1.46 3.94 4.75
N TYR A 12 0.28 3.34 4.88
CA TYR A 12 -0.86 3.63 4.02
C TYR A 12 -1.59 4.90 4.47
N PHE A 13 -1.92 5.73 3.49
CA PHE A 13 -2.73 6.93 3.67
C PHE A 13 -3.69 7.13 2.49
N VAL A 14 -4.81 7.81 2.76
CA VAL A 14 -5.74 8.27 1.72
C VAL A 14 -5.25 9.64 1.23
N THR A 15 -5.17 9.81 -0.09
CA THR A 15 -4.58 11.01 -0.70
C THR A 15 -5.59 12.12 -0.98
N TRP A 16 -6.89 11.81 -0.88
CA TRP A 16 -8.02 12.66 -1.28
C TRP A 16 -8.03 13.10 -2.75
N LYS A 17 -7.20 12.48 -3.60
CA LYS A 17 -7.19 12.72 -5.05
C LYS A 17 -8.04 11.66 -5.76
N PRO A 18 -9.10 12.02 -6.50
CA PRO A 18 -9.98 11.03 -7.16
C PRO A 18 -9.25 10.07 -8.10
N LYS A 19 -8.25 10.56 -8.83
CA LYS A 19 -7.44 9.73 -9.75
C LYS A 19 -6.48 8.78 -9.04
N HIS A 20 -6.08 9.09 -7.80
CA HIS A 20 -5.05 8.35 -7.07
C HIS A 20 -5.37 8.26 -5.57
N PRO A 21 -6.51 7.69 -5.15
CA PRO A 21 -7.00 7.79 -3.77
C PRO A 21 -6.09 7.09 -2.74
N HIS A 22 -5.22 6.19 -3.18
CA HIS A 22 -4.34 5.42 -2.30
C HIS A 22 -2.91 5.92 -2.34
N GLY A 23 -2.24 5.99 -1.19
CA GLY A 23 -0.84 6.35 -1.08
C GLY A 23 -0.05 5.42 -0.17
N CYS A 24 1.24 5.26 -0.46
CA CYS A 24 2.18 4.53 0.37
C CYS A 24 3.41 5.38 0.71
N ARG A 25 3.63 5.65 1.99
CA ARG A 25 4.78 6.45 2.46
C ARG A 25 6.10 5.70 2.33
N ALA A 26 6.10 4.38 2.52
CA ALA A 26 7.32 3.56 2.45
C ALA A 26 7.94 3.56 1.05
N TYR A 27 7.10 3.50 0.01
CA TYR A 27 7.55 3.52 -1.39
C TYR A 27 7.41 4.91 -2.05
N GLY A 28 6.83 5.90 -1.38
CA GLY A 28 6.76 7.28 -1.85
C GLY A 28 5.79 7.58 -2.99
N PHE A 29 4.82 6.70 -3.30
CA PHE A 29 3.89 6.88 -4.43
C PHE A 29 2.41 6.99 -4.04
N LYS A 30 1.61 7.44 -5.02
CA LYS A 30 0.14 7.46 -5.00
C LYS A 30 -0.39 6.66 -6.19
N SER A 31 -1.50 5.95 -6.01
CA SER A 31 -2.02 5.00 -7.00
C SER A 31 -3.54 4.97 -7.06
N PRO A 32 -4.11 4.60 -8.23
CA PRO A 32 -5.54 4.36 -8.38
C PRO A 32 -6.01 3.11 -7.63
N ILE A 33 -5.13 2.14 -7.43
CA ILE A 33 -5.39 0.86 -6.75
C ILE A 33 -4.60 0.74 -5.45
N ILE A 34 -4.83 -0.33 -4.68
CA ILE A 34 -4.15 -0.58 -3.41
C ILE A 34 -2.62 -0.68 -3.59
N PRO A 35 -1.79 -0.04 -2.74
CA PRO A 35 -0.35 0.00 -2.95
C PRO A 35 0.35 -1.36 -2.96
N SER A 36 -0.11 -2.35 -2.19
CA SER A 36 0.46 -3.70 -2.22
C SER A 36 0.29 -4.39 -3.58
N LEU A 37 -0.79 -4.09 -4.31
CA LEU A 37 -1.01 -4.59 -5.67
C LEU A 37 -0.07 -3.92 -6.66
N VAL A 38 0.14 -2.60 -6.54
CA VAL A 38 1.08 -1.86 -7.38
C VAL A 38 2.49 -2.43 -7.21
N VAL A 39 2.94 -2.63 -5.97
CA VAL A 39 4.26 -3.23 -5.67
C VAL A 39 4.38 -4.59 -6.34
N PHE A 40 3.37 -5.46 -6.19
CA PHE A 40 3.37 -6.77 -6.82
C PHE A 40 3.40 -6.71 -8.35
N GLN A 41 2.59 -5.85 -8.96
CA GLN A 41 2.58 -5.67 -10.42
C GLN A 41 3.90 -5.14 -10.96
N SER A 42 4.58 -4.25 -10.23
CA SER A 42 5.84 -3.65 -10.68
C SER A 42 7.06 -4.52 -10.42
N SER A 43 7.07 -5.32 -9.34
CA SER A 43 8.26 -6.05 -8.88
C SER A 43 8.13 -7.58 -8.92
N GLY A 44 6.92 -8.11 -9.10
CA GLY A 44 6.64 -9.54 -9.00
C GLY A 44 6.67 -10.11 -7.58
N ILE A 45 7.01 -9.28 -6.58
CA ILE A 45 7.11 -9.69 -5.17
C ILE A 45 6.04 -9.02 -4.31
N GLU A 46 5.71 -9.66 -3.20
CA GLU A 46 4.76 -9.12 -2.23
C GLU A 46 5.37 -7.94 -1.46
N CYS A 47 4.52 -7.04 -0.95
CA CYS A 47 4.98 -5.84 -0.23
C CYS A 47 5.80 -6.21 1.02
N SER A 48 7.12 -6.04 0.93
CA SER A 48 8.07 -6.35 2.01
C SER A 48 8.07 -5.31 3.13
N LEU A 49 7.55 -4.11 2.86
CA LEU A 49 7.50 -2.98 3.80
C LEU A 49 6.15 -2.85 4.52
N PHE A 50 5.32 -3.91 4.51
CA PHE A 50 4.08 -3.90 5.26
C PHE A 50 4.36 -3.94 6.78
N LYS A 51 3.77 -2.99 7.52
CA LYS A 51 3.84 -2.95 8.99
C LYS A 51 2.48 -2.57 9.55
N GLU A 52 1.91 -3.42 10.40
CA GLU A 52 0.56 -3.25 10.95
C GLU A 52 0.51 -2.09 11.95
N LYS A 53 -0.57 -1.29 11.91
CA LYS A 53 -0.79 -0.10 12.77
C LYS A 53 -1.02 -0.46 14.23
N ASN A 54 -1.76 -1.53 14.46
CA ASN A 54 -2.15 -2.02 15.77
C ASN A 54 -1.70 -3.48 15.88
N ALA A 55 -0.38 -3.72 15.78
CA ALA A 55 0.13 -5.01 16.20
C ALA A 55 -0.26 -5.20 17.68
N PRO A 56 -0.82 -6.37 18.07
CA PRO A 56 -1.21 -6.63 19.45
C PRO A 56 -0.03 -6.54 20.42
#